data_AF-A0A0R1W7Z9-F1
#
_entry.id   AF-A0A0R1W7Z9-F1
#
_cell.length_a   1.000
_cell.length_b   1.000
_cell.length_c   1.000
_cell.angle_alpha   90.00
_cell.angle_beta   90.00
_cell.angle_gamma   90.00
#
_symmetry.space_group_name_H-M   'P 1'
#
loop_
_entity.id
_entity.type
_entity.pdbx_description
1 polymer ?
#
loop_
_entity_poly.entity_id
_entity_poly.type
_entity_poly.pdbx_seq_one_letter_code
_entity_poly.pdbx_strand_id
1 'polypeptide(L)'
;MINTRKNIVINTILMTIILIFFTITTVSAQKIIKLTPLLNTVIMIIYIAALIWVIRRQRIHRHRVKILDFKENGYPMAMNHNDEREWRMMLTAAYISQRVQTVIMLIFLVIPFFFPSNVNLLSKDNLLLYGLSSPLITLLVGEWAYALVYLHLDK
;
A
#
# COMPACT_ATOMS: atom_id res chain seq x y z
N MET A 1 -14.14 -16.22 -7.47
CA MET A 1 -14.27 -14.74 -7.56
C MET A 1 -14.61 -14.07 -6.22
N ILE A 2 -15.68 -14.45 -5.48
CA ILE A 2 -16.02 -13.82 -4.17
C ILE A 2 -14.84 -13.82 -3.17
N ASN A 3 -14.05 -14.91 -3.13
CA ASN A 3 -12.90 -15.02 -2.23
C ASN A 3 -11.75 -14.06 -2.61
N THR A 4 -11.49 -13.83 -3.89
CA THR A 4 -10.42 -12.92 -4.36
C THR A 4 -10.76 -11.48 -4.07
N ARG A 5 -12.00 -11.07 -4.37
CA ARG A 5 -12.53 -9.75 -4.02
C ARG A 5 -12.42 -9.47 -2.52
N LYS A 6 -12.88 -10.41 -1.70
CA LYS A 6 -12.77 -10.32 -0.24
C LYS A 6 -11.30 -10.25 0.20
N ASN A 7 -10.42 -11.04 -0.39
CA ASN A 7 -8.99 -11.02 -0.07
C ASN A 7 -8.32 -9.70 -0.41
N ILE A 8 -8.63 -9.10 -1.57
CA ILE A 8 -8.10 -7.80 -1.99
C ILE A 8 -8.55 -6.72 -1.00
N VAL A 9 -9.84 -6.61 -0.72
CA VAL A 9 -10.37 -5.60 0.23
C VAL A 9 -9.79 -5.78 1.62
N ILE A 10 -9.73 -7.02 2.14
CA ILE A 10 -9.11 -7.29 3.44
C ILE A 10 -7.64 -6.88 3.44
N ASN A 11 -6.87 -7.21 2.39
CA ASN A 11 -5.47 -6.81 2.28
C ASN A 11 -5.31 -5.29 2.28
N THR A 12 -6.12 -4.57 1.51
CA THR A 12 -6.10 -3.11 1.46
C THR A 12 -6.41 -2.48 2.84
N ILE A 13 -7.41 -3.01 3.56
CA ILE A 13 -7.73 -2.56 4.92
C ILE A 13 -6.54 -2.80 5.86
N LEU A 14 -5.89 -3.96 5.79
CA LEU A 14 -4.75 -4.27 6.64
C LEU A 14 -3.54 -3.39 6.35
N MET A 15 -3.25 -3.16 5.08
CA MET A 15 -2.20 -2.23 4.67
C MET A 15 -2.51 -0.84 5.20
N THR A 16 -3.76 -0.40 5.14
CA THR A 16 -4.20 0.88 5.73
C THR A 16 -3.94 0.91 7.24
N ILE A 17 -4.32 -0.14 7.98
CA ILE A 17 -4.09 -0.23 9.43
C ILE A 17 -2.59 -0.21 9.76
N ILE A 18 -1.76 -0.97 9.03
CA ILE A 18 -0.31 -1.01 9.20
C ILE A 18 0.29 0.37 8.93
N LEU A 19 -0.15 1.05 7.87
CA LEU A 19 0.30 2.40 7.55
C LEU A 19 -0.08 3.41 8.63
N ILE A 20 -1.29 3.32 9.21
CA ILE A 20 -1.72 4.16 10.34
C ILE A 20 -0.85 3.92 11.58
N PHE A 21 -0.56 2.67 11.92
CA PHE A 21 0.32 2.38 13.04
C PHE A 21 1.76 2.86 12.79
N PHE A 22 2.23 2.77 11.54
CA PHE A 22 3.52 3.33 11.15
C PHE A 22 3.56 4.86 11.23
N THR A 23 2.50 5.57 10.81
CA THR A 23 2.43 7.04 10.96
C THR A 23 2.41 7.44 12.43
N ILE A 24 1.62 6.76 13.28
CA ILE A 24 1.56 7.08 14.72
C ILE A 24 2.92 6.85 15.39
N THR A 25 3.60 5.75 15.09
CA THR A 25 4.92 5.44 15.68
C THR A 25 6.00 6.43 15.21
N THR A 26 6.01 6.80 13.93
CA THR A 26 6.96 7.78 13.38
C THR A 26 6.75 9.19 13.93
N VAL A 27 5.49 9.65 14.05
CA VAL A 27 5.17 10.97 14.63
C VAL A 27 5.45 11.00 16.14
N SER A 28 5.19 9.89 16.86
CA SER A 28 5.55 9.73 18.27
C SER A 28 7.07 9.79 18.48
N ALA A 29 7.86 9.12 17.62
CA ALA A 29 9.32 9.13 17.69
C ALA A 29 9.92 10.53 17.52
N GLN A 30 9.26 11.40 16.75
CA GLN A 30 9.65 12.80 16.57
C GLN A 30 9.21 13.72 17.74
N LYS A 31 8.60 13.17 18.80
CA LYS A 31 8.09 13.90 19.97
C LYS A 31 7.00 14.93 19.67
N ILE A 32 6.39 14.86 18.48
CA ILE A 32 5.27 15.73 18.07
C ILE A 32 4.01 15.32 18.84
N ILE A 33 3.78 14.01 18.96
CA ILE A 33 2.73 13.44 19.80
C ILE A 33 3.40 12.76 20.98
N LYS A 34 3.12 13.24 22.19
CA LYS A 34 3.59 12.59 23.42
C LYS A 34 2.64 11.44 23.78
N LEU A 35 3.01 10.23 23.39
CA LEU A 35 2.32 9.02 23.85
C LEU A 35 2.87 8.59 25.21
N THR A 36 2.01 8.06 26.07
CA THR A 36 2.49 7.41 27.30
C THR A 36 3.33 6.17 26.92
N PRO A 37 4.37 5.82 27.70
CA PRO A 37 5.23 4.68 27.37
C PRO A 37 4.44 3.38 27.17
N LEU A 38 3.39 3.17 27.99
CA LEU A 38 2.49 2.01 27.90
C LEU A 38 1.66 2.00 26.61
N LEU A 39 1.17 3.15 26.15
CA LEU A 39 0.41 3.22 24.91
C LEU A 39 1.31 3.01 23.68
N ASN A 40 2.56 3.52 23.73
CA ASN A 40 3.54 3.31 22.67
C ASN A 40 3.95 1.83 22.53
N THR A 41 4.13 1.10 23.65
CA THR A 41 4.43 -0.33 23.61
C THR A 41 3.26 -1.16 23.08
N VAL A 42 2.01 -0.83 23.46
CA VAL A 42 0.81 -1.49 22.92
C VAL A 42 0.70 -1.32 21.41
N ILE A 43 0.90 -0.10 20.91
CA ILE A 43 0.90 0.22 19.47
C ILE A 43 1.97 -0.60 18.73
N MET A 44 3.19 -0.66 19.26
CA MET A 44 4.29 -1.44 18.69
C MET A 44 3.97 -2.94 18.62
N ILE A 45 3.37 -3.51 19.67
CA ILE A 45 2.97 -4.92 19.70
C ILE A 45 1.92 -5.20 18.61
N ILE A 46 0.90 -4.34 18.50
CA ILE A 46 -0.15 -4.48 17.47
C ILE A 46 0.45 -4.37 16.06
N TYR A 47 1.35 -3.42 15.84
CA TYR A 47 2.04 -3.24 14.56
C TYR A 47 2.85 -4.48 14.15
N ILE A 48 3.64 -5.04 15.07
CA ILE A 48 4.44 -6.25 14.83
C ILE A 48 3.52 -7.45 14.58
N ALA A 49 2.43 -7.61 15.35
CA ALA A 49 1.46 -8.67 15.14
C ALA A 49 0.80 -8.59 13.76
N ALA A 50 0.41 -7.39 13.32
CA ALA A 50 -0.15 -7.15 11.99
C ALA A 50 0.84 -7.51 10.88
N LEU A 51 2.11 -7.11 11.00
CA LEU A 51 3.17 -7.47 10.05
C LEU A 51 3.39 -8.98 9.98
N ILE A 52 3.51 -9.66 11.13
CA ILE A 52 3.67 -11.11 11.19
C ILE A 52 2.49 -11.81 10.50
N TRP A 53 1.28 -11.34 10.73
CA TRP A 53 0.09 -11.92 10.13
C TRP A 53 0.07 -11.75 8.60
N VAL A 54 0.41 -10.57 8.09
CA VAL A 54 0.54 -10.33 6.64
C VAL A 54 1.61 -11.22 6.02
N ILE A 55 2.80 -11.31 6.63
CA ILE A 55 3.91 -12.16 6.15
C ILE A 55 3.48 -13.63 6.11
N ARG A 56 2.81 -14.12 7.16
CA ARG A 56 2.32 -15.51 7.21
C ARG A 56 1.27 -15.77 6.12
N ARG A 57 0.33 -14.84 5.92
CA ARG A 57 -0.70 -14.96 4.88
C ARG A 57 -0.08 -15.02 3.48
N GLN A 58 0.93 -14.21 3.19
CA GLN A 58 1.63 -14.23 1.90
C GLN A 58 2.38 -15.55 1.65
N ARG A 59 2.93 -16.20 2.69
CA ARG A 59 3.62 -17.50 2.54
C ARG A 59 2.66 -18.65 2.22
N ILE A 60 1.45 -18.63 2.76
CA ILE A 60 0.45 -19.72 2.60
C ILE A 60 -0.07 -19.79 1.14
N HIS A 61 0.01 -18.70 0.37
CA HIS A 61 -0.48 -18.65 -1.03
C HIS A 61 0.63 -18.68 -2.08
N ARG A 62 1.88 -18.99 -1.72
CA ARG A 62 2.93 -19.25 -2.70
C ARG A 62 2.73 -20.64 -3.32
N HIS A 63 1.80 -20.75 -4.25
CA HIS A 63 1.96 -21.77 -5.29
C HIS A 63 3.25 -21.43 -6.03
N ARG A 64 4.24 -22.33 -5.97
CA ARG A 64 5.52 -22.16 -6.66
C ARG A 64 5.30 -22.29 -8.17
N VAL A 65 4.78 -21.27 -8.81
CA VAL A 65 4.95 -21.10 -10.24
C VAL A 65 6.41 -20.70 -10.45
N LYS A 66 7.16 -21.48 -11.22
CA LYS A 66 8.52 -21.09 -11.62
C LYS A 66 8.40 -19.74 -12.34
N ILE A 67 9.17 -18.75 -11.88
CA ILE A 67 9.14 -17.34 -12.34
C ILE A 67 9.38 -17.20 -13.85
N LEU A 68 9.73 -18.29 -14.55
CA LEU A 68 10.09 -18.31 -15.97
C LEU A 68 9.16 -19.19 -16.84
N ASP A 69 8.16 -19.87 -16.26
CA ASP A 69 7.20 -20.68 -17.04
C ASP A 69 5.99 -19.82 -17.43
N PHE A 70 6.21 -18.90 -18.37
CA PHE A 70 5.14 -18.17 -19.04
C PHE A 70 4.86 -18.81 -20.41
N LYS A 71 3.58 -18.93 -20.76
CA LYS A 71 3.10 -19.20 -22.13
C LYS A 71 3.49 -18.01 -23.04
N GLU A 72 3.48 -18.21 -24.36
CA GLU A 72 3.79 -17.16 -25.37
C GLU A 72 2.93 -15.88 -25.23
N ASN A 73 1.74 -16.01 -24.63
CA ASN A 73 0.80 -14.93 -24.36
C ASN A 73 0.98 -14.27 -22.97
N GLY A 74 2.04 -14.60 -22.23
CA GLY A 74 2.41 -13.97 -20.95
C GLY A 74 1.69 -14.51 -19.71
N TYR A 75 0.88 -15.56 -19.82
CA TYR A 75 0.24 -16.22 -18.67
C TYR A 75 1.10 -17.35 -18.12
N PRO A 76 1.04 -17.67 -16.81
CA PRO A 76 1.66 -18.87 -16.25
C PRO A 76 1.25 -20.16 -16.98
N MET A 77 2.19 -21.08 -17.22
CA MET A 77 1.95 -22.33 -18.00
C MET A 77 0.85 -23.26 -17.45
N ALA A 78 0.39 -23.09 -16.21
CA ALA A 78 -0.61 -23.95 -15.57
C ALA A 78 -1.92 -23.24 -15.17
N MET A 79 -2.21 -22.08 -15.76
CA MET A 79 -3.38 -21.27 -15.41
C MET A 79 -4.65 -21.76 -16.11
N ASN A 80 -5.73 -21.99 -15.36
CA ASN A 80 -7.04 -22.31 -15.94
C ASN A 80 -7.62 -21.07 -16.62
N HIS A 81 -8.50 -21.25 -17.61
CA HIS A 81 -9.07 -20.13 -18.38
C HIS A 81 -9.84 -19.12 -17.50
N ASN A 82 -10.52 -19.59 -16.45
CA ASN A 82 -11.19 -18.71 -15.47
C ASN A 82 -10.18 -17.88 -14.67
N ASP A 83 -9.00 -18.45 -14.39
CA ASP A 83 -7.92 -17.75 -13.70
C ASP A 83 -7.24 -16.74 -14.64
N GLU A 84 -7.17 -17.01 -15.95
CA GLU A 84 -6.64 -16.07 -16.96
C GLU A 84 -7.47 -14.78 -17.03
N ARG A 85 -8.81 -14.87 -16.96
CA ARG A 85 -9.69 -13.68 -16.87
C ARG A 85 -9.39 -12.89 -15.60
N GLU A 86 -9.30 -13.56 -14.46
CA GLU A 86 -9.02 -12.94 -13.16
C GLU A 86 -7.65 -12.25 -13.16
N TRP A 87 -6.64 -12.90 -13.74
CA TRP A 87 -5.31 -12.35 -13.91
C TRP A 87 -5.29 -11.08 -14.77
N ARG A 88 -6.00 -11.07 -15.91
CA ARG A 88 -6.12 -9.86 -16.75
C ARG A 88 -6.75 -8.70 -15.98
N MET A 89 -7.77 -8.98 -15.17
CA MET A 89 -8.41 -7.95 -14.33
C MET A 89 -7.45 -7.42 -13.26
N MET A 90 -6.70 -8.31 -12.59
CA MET A 90 -5.68 -7.90 -11.61
C MET A 90 -4.56 -7.09 -12.26
N LEU A 91 -4.06 -7.49 -13.43
CA LEU A 91 -3.02 -6.74 -14.16
C LEU A 91 -3.51 -5.35 -14.57
N THR A 92 -4.74 -5.26 -15.08
CA THR A 92 -5.35 -3.98 -15.48
C THR A 92 -5.53 -3.07 -14.25
N ALA A 93 -6.01 -3.63 -13.13
CA ALA A 93 -6.13 -2.90 -11.88
C ALA A 93 -4.77 -2.42 -11.35
N ALA A 94 -3.73 -3.27 -11.42
CA ALA A 94 -2.37 -2.90 -11.02
C ALA A 94 -1.80 -1.78 -11.88
N TYR A 95 -1.99 -1.86 -13.20
CA TYR A 95 -1.54 -0.84 -14.13
C TYR A 95 -2.20 0.52 -13.89
N ILE A 96 -3.52 0.55 -13.70
CA ILE A 96 -4.25 1.79 -13.42
C ILE A 96 -3.85 2.35 -12.05
N SER A 97 -3.77 1.48 -11.03
CA SER A 97 -3.31 1.86 -9.69
C SER A 97 -1.92 2.50 -9.73
N GLN A 98 -0.97 1.89 -10.44
CA GLN A 98 0.38 2.43 -10.56
C GLN A 98 0.39 3.82 -11.22
N ARG A 99 -0.44 4.04 -12.25
CA ARG A 99 -0.59 5.37 -12.88
C ARG A 99 -1.14 6.40 -11.92
N VAL A 100 -2.19 6.06 -11.16
CA VAL A 100 -2.76 6.94 -10.13
C VAL A 100 -1.71 7.25 -9.06
N GLN A 101 -0.97 6.24 -8.62
CA GLN A 101 0.11 6.38 -7.65
C GLN A 101 1.21 7.32 -8.15
N THR A 102 1.65 7.19 -9.41
CA THR A 102 2.65 8.08 -10.01
C THR A 102 2.17 9.52 -10.08
N VAL A 103 0.90 9.75 -10.49
CA VAL A 103 0.32 11.10 -10.53
C VAL A 103 0.29 11.73 -9.13
N ILE A 104 -0.12 10.96 -8.12
CA ILE A 104 -0.17 11.44 -6.73
C ILE A 104 1.23 11.72 -6.19
N MET A 105 2.20 10.84 -6.49
CA MET A 105 3.59 11.07 -6.12
C MET A 105 4.14 12.35 -6.75
N LEU A 106 3.84 12.61 -8.03
CA LEU A 106 4.21 13.85 -8.71
C LEU A 106 3.59 15.07 -8.04
N ILE A 107 2.31 15.00 -7.68
CA ILE A 107 1.63 16.07 -6.93
C ILE A 107 2.37 16.35 -5.62
N PHE A 108 2.68 15.31 -4.83
CA PHE A 108 3.45 15.49 -3.60
C PHE A 108 4.90 15.93 -3.84
N LEU A 109 5.54 15.60 -4.95
CA LEU A 109 6.87 16.16 -5.23
C LEU A 109 6.81 17.65 -5.52
N VAL A 110 5.72 18.11 -6.14
CA VAL A 110 5.58 19.49 -6.61
C VAL A 110 5.06 20.43 -5.52
N ILE A 111 4.18 19.96 -4.63
CA ILE A 111 3.56 20.77 -3.56
C ILE A 111 4.53 21.67 -2.79
N PRO A 112 5.70 21.21 -2.30
CA PRO A 112 6.60 22.02 -1.48
C PRO A 112 7.15 23.25 -2.22
N PHE A 113 7.20 23.22 -3.56
CA PHE A 113 7.73 24.29 -4.39
C PHE A 113 6.71 25.41 -4.66
N PHE A 114 5.42 25.15 -4.44
CA PHE A 114 4.33 26.12 -4.68
C PHE A 114 3.88 26.86 -3.44
N PHE A 115 4.35 26.47 -2.25
CA PHE A 115 4.01 27.18 -1.02
C PHE A 115 4.85 28.46 -0.85
N PRO A 116 4.23 29.57 -0.44
CA PRO A 116 4.94 30.83 -0.22
C PRO A 116 6.01 30.65 0.87
N SER A 117 7.16 31.33 0.69
CA SER A 117 8.35 31.31 1.56
C SER A 117 8.07 31.56 3.05
N ASN A 118 6.90 32.10 3.37
CA ASN A 118 6.44 32.41 4.72
C ASN A 118 5.99 31.15 5.47
N VAL A 119 5.69 30.05 4.76
CA VAL A 119 5.44 28.74 5.33
C VAL A 119 6.73 27.96 5.23
N ASN A 120 7.45 27.82 6.34
CA ASN A 120 8.78 27.22 6.40
C ASN A 120 8.71 25.68 6.27
N LEU A 121 8.13 25.17 5.18
CA LEU A 121 7.97 23.74 4.87
C LEU A 121 9.32 23.05 4.64
N LEU A 122 10.34 23.82 4.26
CA LEU A 122 11.72 23.34 4.08
C LEU A 122 12.52 23.31 5.39
N SER A 123 11.91 23.63 6.54
CA SER A 123 12.56 23.40 7.82
C SER A 123 12.89 21.90 7.97
N LYS A 124 14.01 21.58 8.62
CA LYS A 124 14.51 20.20 8.73
C LYS A 124 13.45 19.22 9.27
N ASP A 125 12.67 19.66 10.25
CA ASP A 125 11.63 18.83 10.88
C ASP A 125 10.40 18.65 9.97
N ASN A 126 9.98 19.72 9.28
CA ASN A 126 8.86 19.67 8.33
C ASN A 126 9.20 18.84 7.09
N LEU A 127 10.44 18.93 6.61
CA LEU A 127 10.92 18.17 5.45
C LEU A 127 11.00 16.67 5.77
N LEU A 128 11.38 16.32 7.00
CA LEU A 128 11.38 14.94 7.47
C LEU A 128 9.95 14.39 7.61
N LEU A 129 9.02 15.16 8.21
CA LEU A 129 7.61 14.81 8.25
C LEU A 129 7.00 14.65 6.85
N TYR A 130 7.33 15.55 5.94
CA TYR A 130 6.86 15.54 4.57
C TYR A 130 7.40 14.31 3.80
N GLY A 131 8.70 14.06 3.93
CA GLY A 131 9.38 12.92 3.32
C GLY A 131 8.90 11.57 3.84
N LEU A 132 8.41 11.49 5.08
CA LEU A 132 7.81 10.28 5.63
C LEU A 132 6.32 10.15 5.30
N SER A 133 5.55 11.23 5.35
CA SER A 133 4.10 11.17 5.12
C SER A 133 3.71 11.04 3.64
N SER A 134 4.45 11.68 2.73
CA SER A 134 4.10 11.65 1.29
C SER A 134 4.19 10.26 0.64
N PRO A 135 5.21 9.41 0.90
CA PRO A 135 5.23 8.06 0.36
C PRO A 135 4.13 7.18 0.97
N LEU A 136 3.79 7.39 2.25
CA LEU A 136 2.74 6.63 2.92
C LEU A 136 1.36 6.92 2.34
N ILE A 137 1.03 8.20 2.12
CA ILE A 137 -0.23 8.58 1.46
C ILE A 137 -0.26 8.03 0.03
N THR A 138 0.85 8.16 -0.70
CA THR A 138 0.97 7.64 -2.07
C THR A 138 0.72 6.13 -2.14
N LEU A 139 1.32 5.36 -1.23
CA LEU A 139 1.09 3.91 -1.12
C LEU A 139 -0.37 3.58 -0.78
N LEU A 140 -0.96 4.31 0.18
CA LEU A 140 -2.34 4.10 0.61
C LEU A 140 -3.31 4.34 -0.56
N VAL A 141 -3.13 5.42 -1.32
CA VAL A 141 -3.99 5.69 -2.47
C VAL A 141 -3.76 4.65 -3.58
N GLY A 142 -2.52 4.19 -3.80
CA GLY A 142 -2.24 3.10 -4.73
C GLY A 142 -3.01 1.82 -4.40
N GLU A 143 -2.96 1.37 -3.15
CA GLU A 143 -3.67 0.17 -2.67
C GLU A 143 -5.20 0.29 -2.81
N TRP A 144 -5.76 1.47 -2.50
CA TRP A 144 -7.19 1.72 -2.67
C TRP A 144 -7.60 1.87 -4.13
N ALA A 145 -6.78 2.51 -4.96
CA ALA A 145 -7.00 2.58 -6.40
C ALA A 145 -7.02 1.18 -7.03
N TYR A 146 -6.12 0.30 -6.59
CA TYR A 146 -6.09 -1.09 -7.02
C TYR A 146 -7.40 -1.81 -6.64
N ALA A 147 -7.80 -1.73 -5.38
CA ALA A 147 -9.02 -2.37 -4.90
C ALA A 147 -10.27 -1.86 -5.63
N LEU A 148 -10.41 -0.54 -5.79
CA LEU A 148 -11.56 0.07 -6.45
C LEU A 148 -11.63 -0.27 -7.94
N VAL A 149 -10.51 -0.22 -8.65
CA VAL A 149 -10.47 -0.59 -10.08
C VAL A 149 -10.77 -2.08 -10.27
N TYR A 150 -10.21 -2.94 -9.42
CA TYR A 150 -10.54 -4.37 -9.45
C TYR A 150 -12.04 -4.59 -9.25
N LEU A 151 -12.63 -3.96 -8.23
CA LEU A 151 -14.08 -4.04 -7.95
C LEU A 151 -14.93 -3.50 -9.11
N HIS A 152 -14.42 -2.55 -9.88
CA HIS A 152 -15.12 -2.01 -11.05
C HIS A 152 -15.05 -2.93 -12.27
N LEU A 153 -13.93 -3.63 -12.47
CA LEU A 153 -13.72 -4.59 -13.56
C LEU A 153 -14.43 -5.92 -13.30
N ASP A 154 -14.58 -6.29 -12.03
CA ASP A 154 -15.29 -7.48 -11.52
C ASP A 154 -16.82 -7.27 -11.50
N LYS A 155 -17.37 -6.69 -12.58
CA LYS A 155 -18.82 -6.55 -12.81
C LYS A 155 -19.39 -7.72 -13.63
#